data_AF-A0A243S679-F1
#
_entry.id   AF-A0A243S679-F1
#
_cell.length_a   1.000
_cell.length_b   1.000
_cell.length_c   1.000
_cell.angle_alpha   90.00
_cell.angle_beta   90.00
_cell.angle_gamma   90.00
#
_symmetry.space_group_name_H-M   'P 1'
#
loop_
_entity.id
_entity.type
_entity.pdbx_description
1 polymer ?
#
loop_
_entity_poly.entity_id
_entity_poly.type
_entity_poly.pdbx_seq_one_letter_code
_entity_poly.pdbx_strand_id
1 'polypeptide(L)' 'MGRWVAQAEIDGGEAPGVTIEENEEIRRLRAVNRRLREDVAILEAATTFFVGELDPRNG' A
#
# COMPACT_ATOMS: atom_id res chain seq x y z
N MET A 1 20.25 -23.32 14.49
CA MET A 1 20.48 -22.35 15.59
C MET A 1 21.07 -21.06 15.00
N GLY A 2 20.29 -20.18 14.35
CA GLY A 2 20.95 -19.00 13.74
C GLY A 2 20.06 -17.94 13.10
N ARG A 3 18.77 -18.18 12.87
CA ARG A 3 17.91 -17.21 12.18
C ARG A 3 17.70 -15.92 12.99
N TRP A 4 17.55 -16.04 14.31
CA TRP A 4 17.39 -14.90 15.21
C TRP A 4 18.69 -14.12 15.43
N VAL A 5 19.83 -14.81 15.45
CA VAL A 5 21.16 -14.18 15.57
C VAL A 5 21.47 -13.37 14.32
N ALA A 6 21.28 -13.97 13.13
CA ALA A 6 21.46 -13.27 11.87
C ALA A 6 20.50 -12.08 11.73
N GLN A 7 19.26 -12.19 12.23
CA GLN A 7 18.32 -11.06 12.23
C GLN A 7 18.77 -9.94 13.17
N ALA A 8 19.32 -10.27 14.35
CA ALA A 8 19.86 -9.27 15.27
C ALA A 8 21.09 -8.55 14.69
N GLU A 9 21.96 -9.24 13.96
CA GLU A 9 23.08 -8.64 13.22
C GLU A 9 22.57 -7.70 12.11
N ILE A 10 21.50 -8.07 11.41
CA ILE A 10 20.85 -7.22 10.39
C ILE A 10 20.22 -6.00 11.05
N ASP A 11 19.47 -6.17 12.13
CA ASP A 11 18.80 -5.10 12.85
C ASP A 11 19.81 -4.14 13.51
N GLY A 12 20.99 -4.65 13.91
CA GLY A 12 22.11 -3.86 14.44
C GLY A 12 23.00 -3.21 13.38
N GLY A 13 22.78 -3.48 12.09
CA GLY A 13 23.59 -2.96 10.99
C GLY A 13 24.97 -3.63 10.84
N GLU A 14 25.20 -4.73 11.54
CA GLU A 14 26.42 -5.54 11.45
C GLU A 14 26.41 -6.47 10.22
N ALA A 15 25.23 -6.74 9.66
CA ALA A 15 25.04 -7.54 8.47
C ALA A 15 24.08 -6.87 7.46
N PRO A 16 24.29 -7.06 6.14
CA PRO A 16 23.37 -6.56 5.13
C PRO A 16 22.04 -7.33 5.16
N GLY A 17 20.92 -6.61 5.15
CA GLY A 17 19.58 -7.20 5.14
C GLY A 17 18.50 -6.14 5.33
N VAL A 18 17.24 -6.59 5.31
CA VAL A 18 16.09 -5.73 5.66
C VAL A 18 15.82 -5.90 7.14
N THR A 19 15.85 -4.79 7.87
CA THR A 19 15.55 -4.78 9.29
C THR A 19 14.08 -5.12 9.53
N ILE A 20 13.75 -5.56 10.74
CA ILE A 20 12.35 -5.78 11.13
C ILE A 20 11.53 -4.50 10.97
N GLU A 21 12.08 -3.35 11.38
CA GLU A 21 11.41 -2.04 11.29
C GLU A 21 11.10 -1.64 9.84
N GLU A 22 12.06 -1.80 8.92
CA GLU A 22 11.83 -1.54 7.49
C GLU A 22 10.76 -2.47 6.92
N ASN A 23 10.72 -3.73 7.34
CA ASN A 23 9.71 -4.69 6.88
C ASN A 23 8.31 -4.32 7.37
N GLU A 24 8.20 -3.92 8.64
CA GLU A 24 6.96 -3.42 9.22
C GLU A 24 6.47 -2.17 8.50
N GLU A 25 7.37 -1.24 8.18
CA GLU A 25 7.03 -0.04 7.42
C GLU A 25 6.56 -0.36 6.00
N ILE A 26 7.25 -1.26 5.29
CA ILE A 26 6.81 -1.73 3.98
C ILE A 26 5.41 -2.34 4.04
N ARG A 27 5.09 -3.10 5.09
CA ARG A 27 3.74 -3.68 5.28
C ARG A 27 2.70 -2.60 5.53
N ARG A 28 2.99 -1.60 6.38
CA ARG A 28 2.11 -0.45 6.61
C ARG A 28 1.85 0.31 5.32
N LEU A 29 2.90 0.67 4.59
CA LEU A 29 2.81 1.40 3.33
C LEU A 29 2.00 0.62 2.28
N ARG A 30 2.18 -0.70 2.17
CA ARG A 30 1.39 -1.55 1.27
C ARG A 30 -0.09 -1.55 1.63
N ALA A 31 -0.43 -1.62 2.91
CA ALA A 31 -1.82 -1.57 3.37
C ALA A 31 -2.47 -0.21 3.05
N VAL A 32 -1.76 0.88 3.32
CA VAL A 32 -2.21 2.24 3.01
C VAL A 32 -2.39 2.43 1.50
N ASN A 33 -1.43 1.97 0.69
CA ASN A 33 -1.50 2.10 -0.76
C ASN A 33 -2.68 1.31 -1.35
N ARG A 34 -2.95 0.10 -0.83
CA ARG A 34 -4.13 -0.69 -1.20
C ARG A 34 -5.41 0.07 -0.90
N ARG A 35 -5.53 0.66 0.29
CA ARG A 35 -6.72 1.43 0.67
C ARG A 35 -6.92 2.66 -0.20
N LEU A 36 -5.86 3.43 -0.44
CA LEU A 36 -5.92 4.61 -1.30
C LEU A 36 -6.37 4.26 -2.73
N ARG A 37 -5.91 3.13 -3.27
CA ARG A 37 -6.35 2.67 -4.60
C ARG A 37 -7.82 2.29 -4.62
N GLU A 38 -8.34 1.66 -3.57
CA GLU A 38 -9.77 1.37 -3.43
C GLU A 38 -10.59 2.67 -3.38
N ASP A 39 -10.16 3.65 -2.57
CA ASP A 39 -10.85 4.93 -2.46
C ASP A 39 -10.84 5.71 -3.79
N VAL A 40 -9.71 5.70 -4.52
CA VAL A 40 -9.60 6.29 -5.87
C VAL A 40 -10.55 5.61 -6.86
N ALA A 41 -10.60 4.27 -6.88
CA ALA A 41 -11.48 3.54 -7.77
C ALA A 41 -12.97 3.84 -7.50
N ILE A 42 -13.35 4.00 -6.23
CA ILE A 42 -14.72 4.41 -5.86
C ILE A 42 -15.02 5.81 -6.37
N LEU A 43 -14.09 6.76 -6.20
CA LEU A 43 -14.27 8.14 -6.66
C LEU A 43 -14.38 8.21 -8.19
N GLU A 44 -13.55 7.46 -8.91
CA GLU A 44 -13.62 7.38 -10.38
C GLU A 44 -14.94 6.77 -10.85
N ALA A 45 -15.43 5.71 -10.19
CA ALA A 45 -16.72 5.09 -10.49
C ALA A 45 -17.88 6.05 -10.25
N ALA A 46 -17.88 6.77 -9.11
CA ALA A 46 -18.88 7.78 -8.81
C ALA A 46 -18.86 8.92 -9.84
N THR A 47 -17.67 9.41 -10.18
CA THR A 47 -17.52 10.47 -11.20
C THR A 47 -18.04 10.02 -12.56
N THR A 48 -17.70 8.79 -12.98
CA THR A 48 -18.18 8.22 -14.25
C THR A 48 -19.70 8.08 -14.27
N PHE A 49 -20.30 7.60 -13.18
CA PHE A 49 -21.75 7.49 -13.05
C PHE A 49 -22.45 8.84 -13.24
N PHE A 50 -22.00 9.89 -12.53
CA PHE A 50 -22.61 11.22 -12.63
C PHE A 50 -22.37 11.89 -13.99
N VAL A 51 -21.21 11.69 -14.61
CA VAL A 51 -20.95 12.21 -15.96
C VAL A 51 -21.88 11.58 -16.99
N GLY A 52 -22.17 10.28 -16.87
CA GLY A 52 -23.11 9.58 -17.75
C GLY A 52 -24.58 10.00 -17.55
N GLU A 53 -24.97 10.33 -16.31
CA GLU A 53 -26.32 10.81 -15.97
C GLU A 53 -26.55 12.29 -16.38
N LEU A 54 -25.48 13.09 -16.47
CA LEU A 54 -25.51 14.47 -16.93
C LEU A 54 -25.34 14.64 -18.45
N ASP A 55 -25.20 13.55 -19.23
CA ASP A 55 -25.14 13.63 -20.69
C ASP A 55 -26.52 14.03 -21.25
N PRO A 56 -26.66 15.24 -21.85
CA PRO A 56 -27.92 15.72 -22.40
C PRO A 56 -28.46 14.90 -23.59
N ARG A 57 -27.74 13.86 -24.03
CA ARG A 57 -28.18 12.93 -25.07
C ARG A 57 -28.98 11.73 -24.53
N ASN A 58 -29.00 11.54 -23.21
CA ASN A 58 -29.77 10.49 -22.53
C ASN A 58 -31.08 11.00 -21.89
N GLY A 59 -31.40 12.29 -22.06
CA GLY A 59 -32.66 12.92 -21.63
C GLY A 59 -33.62 13.18 -22.78
#